data_AF-A0A934P422-F1
#
_entry.id   AF-A0A934P422-F1
#
_cell.length_a   1.000
_cell.length_b   1.000
_cell.length_c   1.000
_cell.angle_alpha   90.00
_cell.angle_beta   90.00
_cell.angle_gamma   90.00
#
_symmetry.space_group_name_H-M   'P 1'
#
loop_
_entity.id
_entity.type
_entity.pdbx_description
1 polymer ?
#
loop_
_entity_poly.entity_id
_entity_poly.type
_entity_poly.pdbx_seq_one_letter_code
_entity_poly.pdbx_strand_id
1 'polypeptide(L)'
;MDLSAGQLHGLNTALSEATCRGITVDDRGGKVSLTLDVLALPGEAEQPTPNPTVVLALAGVARLAASLRSQRWDQIAPTVEKLALEDLSTAVESFGGCHLHGWEFLDLPESSWTQWGHLLSLDTRLSNDEAPHVLEFSQEEGTSPRELDLRIWFTAIEITSPSGDPIALEEFIAGGLRWWTAHDAGDPRTQADHLADDIAPPL
;
A
#
# COMPACT_ATOMS: atom_id res chain seq x y z
N MET A 1 -14.72 7.23 -9.10
CA MET A 1 -14.14 8.54 -9.48
C MET A 1 -13.00 8.19 -10.41
N ASP A 2 -12.98 8.69 -11.64
CA ASP A 2 -11.88 8.36 -12.55
C ASP A 2 -10.62 9.10 -12.09
N LEU A 3 -9.58 8.35 -11.72
CA LEU A 3 -8.27 8.91 -11.43
C LEU A 3 -7.58 9.29 -12.73
N SER A 4 -7.12 10.54 -12.82
CA SER A 4 -6.29 10.97 -13.96
C SER A 4 -4.91 10.33 -13.92
N ALA A 5 -4.23 10.23 -15.06
CA ALA A 5 -2.86 9.72 -15.12
C ALA A 5 -1.89 10.46 -14.19
N GLY A 6 -2.05 11.78 -14.03
CA GLY A 6 -1.26 12.57 -13.09
C GLY A 6 -1.55 12.25 -11.62
N GLN A 7 -2.81 11.96 -11.28
CA GLN A 7 -3.17 11.52 -9.93
C GLN A 7 -2.67 10.10 -9.64
N LEU A 8 -2.72 9.19 -10.61
CA LEU A 8 -2.18 7.83 -10.48
C LEU A 8 -0.67 7.87 -10.22
N HIS A 9 0.07 8.62 -11.04
CA HIS A 9 1.51 8.78 -10.84
C HIS A 9 1.82 9.42 -9.49
N GLY A 10 1.13 10.52 -9.14
CA GLY A 10 1.32 11.19 -7.85
C GLY A 10 0.98 10.31 -6.63
N LEU A 11 -0.04 9.47 -6.73
CA LEU A 11 -0.38 8.48 -5.69
C LEU A 11 0.71 7.42 -5.55
N ASN A 12 1.21 6.89 -6.67
CA ASN A 12 2.32 5.93 -6.64
C ASN A 12 3.55 6.55 -5.97
N THR A 13 3.90 7.80 -6.30
CA THR A 13 4.99 8.52 -5.63
C THR A 13 4.75 8.72 -4.13
N ALA A 14 3.53 9.10 -3.73
CA ALA A 14 3.20 9.34 -2.31
C ALA A 14 3.12 8.05 -1.47
N LEU A 15 2.85 6.91 -2.10
CA LEU A 15 2.83 5.60 -1.46
C LEU A 15 4.19 4.88 -1.50
N SER A 16 5.13 5.37 -2.30
CA SER A 16 6.49 4.80 -2.39
C SER A 16 7.14 4.77 -1.01
N GLU A 17 7.67 3.60 -0.63
CA GLU A 17 8.28 3.33 0.68
C GLU A 17 7.35 3.50 1.89
N ALA A 18 6.03 3.64 1.67
CA ALA A 18 5.08 3.65 2.77
C ALA A 18 5.12 2.32 3.53
N THR A 19 4.80 2.36 4.82
CA THR A 19 4.68 1.17 5.66
C THR A 19 3.21 0.86 5.90
N CYS A 20 2.77 -0.36 5.57
CA CYS A 20 1.42 -0.81 5.91
C CYS A 20 1.38 -1.37 7.34
N ARG A 21 0.68 -0.64 8.23
CA ARG A 21 0.53 -0.99 9.66
C ARG A 21 -0.69 -1.86 9.94
N GLY A 22 -1.69 -1.82 9.07
CA GLY A 22 -2.91 -2.60 9.27
C GLY A 22 -3.89 -2.44 8.13
N ILE A 23 -4.84 -3.37 8.09
CA ILE A 23 -5.92 -3.42 7.12
C ILE A 23 -7.22 -3.74 7.84
N THR A 24 -8.31 -3.09 7.43
CA THR A 24 -9.67 -3.40 7.87
C THR A 24 -10.56 -3.60 6.66
N VAL A 25 -11.36 -4.67 6.66
CA VAL A 25 -12.33 -4.97 5.61
C VAL A 25 -13.74 -4.85 6.18
N ASP A 26 -14.52 -3.93 5.64
CA ASP A 26 -15.98 -3.85 5.84
C ASP A 26 -16.65 -4.54 4.65
N ASP A 27 -16.92 -5.83 4.82
CA ASP A 27 -17.50 -6.70 3.79
C ASP A 27 -18.90 -6.24 3.35
N ARG A 28 -19.71 -5.74 4.28
CA ARG A 28 -21.07 -5.26 4.04
C ARG A 28 -21.09 -3.86 3.43
N GLY A 29 -20.16 -2.99 3.85
CA GLY A 29 -20.03 -1.63 3.33
C GLY A 29 -19.23 -1.55 2.02
N GLY A 30 -18.57 -2.63 1.61
CA GLY A 30 -17.71 -2.65 0.41
C GLY A 30 -16.54 -1.67 0.55
N LYS A 31 -15.92 -1.63 1.73
CA LYS A 31 -14.82 -0.71 2.05
C LYS A 31 -13.62 -1.47 2.59
N VAL A 32 -12.43 -1.11 2.12
CA VAL A 32 -11.15 -1.57 2.69
C VAL A 32 -10.38 -0.35 3.14
N SER A 33 -9.85 -0.36 4.36
CA SER A 33 -9.06 0.74 4.89
C SER A 33 -7.66 0.24 5.24
N LEU A 34 -6.63 0.92 4.76
CA LEU A 34 -5.23 0.66 5.08
C LEU A 34 -4.72 1.77 6.01
N THR A 35 -4.08 1.38 7.10
CA THR A 35 -3.35 2.32 7.96
C THR A 35 -1.90 2.33 7.50
N LEU A 36 -1.43 3.49 7.03
CA LEU A 36 -0.11 3.63 6.40
C LEU A 36 0.71 4.68 7.13
N ASP A 37 1.99 4.42 7.37
CA ASP A 37 2.96 5.50 7.59
C ASP A 37 3.57 5.87 6.25
N VAL A 38 3.50 7.15 5.87
CA VAL A 38 3.94 7.61 4.55
C VAL A 38 5.11 8.58 4.66
N LEU A 39 5.89 8.72 3.60
CA LEU A 39 6.91 9.75 3.49
C LEU A 39 6.28 11.04 2.94
N ALA A 40 6.11 12.05 3.79
CA ALA A 40 5.54 13.33 3.39
C ALA A 40 6.19 14.50 4.11
N LEU A 41 6.33 15.63 3.40
CA LEU A 41 6.67 16.91 4.01
C LEU A 41 5.47 17.86 3.91
N PRO A 42 5.16 18.63 4.96
CA PRO A 42 4.12 19.64 4.89
C PRO A 42 4.59 20.84 4.04
N GLY A 43 3.70 21.80 3.81
CA GLY A 43 4.07 23.09 3.20
C GLY A 43 5.07 23.87 4.06
N GLU A 44 5.71 24.90 3.47
CA GLU A 44 6.83 25.64 4.09
C GLU A 44 6.57 26.23 5.50
N ALA A 45 5.30 26.43 5.86
CA ALA A 45 4.91 27.07 7.12
C ALA A 45 4.75 26.10 8.30
N GLU A 46 4.81 24.78 8.07
CA GLU A 46 4.47 23.77 9.07
C GLU A 46 5.66 22.86 9.41
N GLN A 47 5.73 22.43 10.67
CA GLN A 47 6.82 21.57 11.12
C GLN A 47 6.62 20.14 10.58
N PRO A 48 7.67 19.51 10.04
CA PRO A 48 7.57 18.14 9.55
C PRO A 48 7.29 17.19 10.71
N THR A 49 6.25 16.39 10.56
CA THR A 49 6.08 15.17 11.36
C THR A 49 6.81 14.06 10.63
N PRO A 50 7.78 13.35 11.24
CA PRO A 50 8.40 12.19 10.61
C PRO A 50 7.36 11.11 10.37
N ASN A 51 7.33 10.56 9.16
CA ASN A 51 6.50 9.43 8.74
C ASN A 51 5.03 9.53 9.19
N PRO A 52 4.28 10.55 8.76
CA PRO A 52 2.90 10.74 9.22
C PRO A 52 2.03 9.52 8.91
N THR A 53 1.26 9.10 9.91
CA THR A 53 0.25 8.05 9.72
C THR A 53 -0.99 8.60 9.04
N VAL A 54 -1.49 7.90 8.04
CA VAL A 54 -2.75 8.19 7.32
C VAL A 54 -3.60 6.93 7.21
N VAL A 55 -4.89 7.11 6.91
CA VAL A 55 -5.78 6.03 6.52
C VAL A 55 -6.14 6.19 5.05
N LEU A 56 -5.76 5.21 4.22
CA LEU A 56 -6.18 5.10 2.83
C LEU A 56 -7.42 4.21 2.75
N ALA A 57 -8.57 4.83 2.48
CA ALA A 57 -9.85 4.18 2.37
C ALA A 57 -10.21 3.92 0.91
N LEU A 58 -10.38 2.65 0.55
CA LEU A 58 -10.87 2.18 -0.73
C LEU A 58 -12.37 1.88 -0.62
N ALA A 59 -13.20 2.56 -1.40
CA ALA A 59 -14.64 2.39 -1.42
C ALA A 59 -15.12 1.74 -2.71
N GLY A 60 -16.27 1.06 -2.63
CA GLY A 60 -16.82 0.30 -3.75
C GLY A 60 -15.95 -0.91 -4.09
N VAL A 61 -15.40 -1.57 -3.06
CA VAL A 61 -14.52 -2.73 -3.24
C VAL A 61 -15.33 -3.90 -3.78
N ALA A 62 -15.01 -4.35 -4.99
CA ALA A 62 -15.70 -5.46 -5.65
C ALA A 62 -15.05 -6.81 -5.37
N ARG A 63 -13.71 -6.83 -5.23
CA ARG A 63 -12.91 -8.03 -5.02
C ARG A 63 -11.67 -7.71 -4.21
N LEU A 64 -11.27 -8.66 -3.37
CA LEU A 64 -10.00 -8.66 -2.66
C LEU A 64 -9.36 -10.03 -2.84
N ALA A 65 -8.14 -10.05 -3.33
CA ALA A 65 -7.32 -11.26 -3.43
C ALA A 65 -6.05 -11.08 -2.61
N ALA A 66 -5.59 -12.16 -1.99
CA ALA A 66 -4.34 -12.19 -1.27
C ALA A 66 -3.59 -13.50 -1.54
N SER A 67 -2.27 -13.41 -1.56
CA SER A 67 -1.38 -14.56 -1.60
C SER A 67 -0.36 -14.45 -0.47
N LEU A 68 -0.55 -15.24 0.58
CA LEU A 68 0.39 -15.43 1.67
C LEU A 68 1.24 -16.67 1.39
N ARG A 69 2.55 -16.46 1.25
CA ARG A 69 3.49 -17.52 0.88
C ARG A 69 4.69 -17.51 1.79
N SER A 70 5.29 -18.67 1.99
CA SER A 70 6.63 -18.80 2.56
C SER A 70 7.53 -19.60 1.65
N GLN A 71 8.77 -19.14 1.46
CA GLN A 71 9.77 -19.85 0.67
C GLN A 71 11.02 -20.15 1.49
N ARG A 72 11.22 -21.43 1.76
CA ARG A 72 12.48 -21.90 2.34
C ARG A 72 13.53 -22.07 1.26
N TRP A 73 14.79 -21.83 1.63
CA TRP A 73 15.94 -21.98 0.72
C TRP A 73 16.10 -23.39 0.13
N ASP A 74 15.57 -24.42 0.79
CA ASP A 74 15.61 -25.83 0.38
C ASP A 74 14.40 -26.26 -0.47
N GLN A 75 13.46 -25.36 -0.75
CA GLN A 75 12.25 -25.63 -1.52
C GLN A 75 12.28 -24.96 -2.89
N ILE A 76 11.88 -25.72 -3.92
CA ILE A 76 11.77 -25.22 -5.30
C ILE A 76 10.52 -24.36 -5.48
N ALA A 77 9.41 -24.74 -4.84
CA ALA A 77 8.13 -24.05 -4.92
C ALA A 77 7.76 -23.43 -3.56
N PRO A 78 7.12 -22.24 -3.55
CA PRO A 78 6.65 -21.65 -2.31
C PRO A 78 5.52 -22.48 -1.69
N THR A 79 5.41 -22.42 -0.37
CA THR A 79 4.26 -22.95 0.35
C THR A 79 3.21 -21.85 0.43
N VAL A 80 2.03 -22.08 -0.18
CA VAL A 80 0.88 -21.17 -0.07
C VAL A 80 0.15 -21.46 1.24
N GLU A 81 0.05 -20.45 2.09
CA GLU A 81 -0.66 -20.54 3.36
C GLU A 81 -2.16 -20.28 3.15
N LYS A 82 -3.00 -20.90 3.98
CA LYS A 82 -4.44 -20.60 3.94
C LYS A 82 -4.69 -19.29 4.65
N LEU A 83 -5.53 -18.44 4.08
CA LEU A 83 -5.91 -17.18 4.68
C LEU A 83 -7.42 -16.99 4.57
N ALA A 84 -8.09 -16.81 5.71
CA ALA A 84 -9.48 -16.38 5.74
C ALA A 84 -9.55 -14.85 5.75
N LEU A 85 -10.70 -14.29 5.36
CA LEU A 85 -10.86 -12.83 5.29
C LEU A 85 -10.74 -12.20 6.69
N GLU A 86 -11.29 -12.86 7.70
CA GLU A 86 -11.25 -12.44 9.11
C GLU A 86 -9.83 -12.43 9.70
N ASP A 87 -8.90 -13.22 9.13
CA ASP A 87 -7.51 -13.32 9.58
C ASP A 87 -6.58 -12.34 8.84
N LEU A 88 -7.09 -11.61 7.84
CA LEU A 88 -6.28 -10.74 6.98
C LEU A 88 -5.59 -9.60 7.74
N SER A 89 -6.26 -9.02 8.75
CA SER A 89 -5.65 -7.97 9.58
C SER A 89 -4.46 -8.51 10.36
N THR A 90 -4.61 -9.68 10.99
CA THR A 90 -3.54 -10.36 11.71
C THR A 90 -2.39 -10.75 10.78
N ALA A 91 -2.69 -11.18 9.55
CA ALA A 91 -1.67 -11.47 8.56
C ALA A 91 -0.82 -10.23 8.23
N VAL A 92 -1.44 -9.10 7.87
CA VAL A 92 -0.74 -7.83 7.58
C VAL A 92 0.08 -7.34 8.78
N GLU A 93 -0.50 -7.36 9.97
CA GLU A 93 0.19 -6.94 11.21
C GLU A 93 1.42 -7.80 11.51
N SER A 94 1.38 -9.09 11.13
CA SER A 94 2.48 -10.02 11.41
C SER A 94 3.77 -9.71 10.63
N PHE A 95 3.71 -8.89 9.58
CA PHE A 95 4.88 -8.36 8.87
C PHE A 95 5.53 -7.16 9.59
N GLY A 96 5.05 -6.77 10.78
CA GLY A 96 5.70 -5.77 11.63
C GLY A 96 5.75 -4.36 11.05
N GLY A 97 4.97 -4.08 10.01
CA GLY A 97 5.08 -2.85 9.24
C GLY A 97 6.32 -2.81 8.35
N CYS A 98 6.57 -3.88 7.60
CA CYS A 98 7.44 -3.80 6.41
C CYS A 98 6.92 -2.73 5.44
N HIS A 99 7.86 -2.18 4.67
CA HIS A 99 7.56 -1.30 3.55
C HIS A 99 6.67 -2.00 2.52
N LEU A 100 5.87 -1.20 1.84
CA LEU A 100 5.20 -1.62 0.63
C LEU A 100 6.26 -1.85 -0.44
N HIS A 101 6.39 -3.09 -0.89
CA HIS A 101 7.23 -3.42 -2.02
C HIS A 101 6.44 -3.24 -3.32
N GLY A 102 7.01 -2.47 -4.25
CA GLY A 102 6.41 -2.13 -5.53
C GLY A 102 6.96 -0.82 -6.08
N TRP A 103 7.09 -0.72 -7.40
CA TRP A 103 7.44 0.53 -8.08
C TRP A 103 6.20 1.39 -8.37
N GLU A 104 5.08 0.72 -8.61
CA GLU A 104 3.76 1.29 -8.84
C GLU A 104 2.76 0.41 -8.09
N PHE A 105 1.68 1.01 -7.60
CA PHE A 105 0.69 0.31 -6.78
C PHE A 105 -0.71 0.37 -7.40
N LEU A 106 -1.02 1.48 -8.10
CA LEU A 106 -2.33 1.70 -8.68
C LEU A 106 -2.40 1.28 -10.15
N ASP A 107 -3.50 0.64 -10.52
CA ASP A 107 -3.88 0.26 -11.88
C ASP A 107 -2.79 -0.54 -12.63
N LEU A 108 -2.09 -1.41 -11.90
CA LEU A 108 -1.09 -2.30 -12.46
C LEU A 108 -1.69 -3.21 -13.56
N PRO A 109 -0.93 -3.45 -14.65
CA PRO A 109 -1.39 -4.29 -15.74
C PRO A 109 -1.69 -5.72 -15.29
N GLU A 110 -2.51 -6.43 -16.07
CA GLU A 110 -2.88 -7.84 -15.84
C GLU A 110 -1.65 -8.78 -15.77
N SER A 111 -0.52 -8.38 -16.38
CA SER A 111 0.74 -9.11 -16.27
C SER A 111 1.26 -9.19 -14.84
N SER A 112 0.97 -8.19 -13.98
CA SER A 112 1.30 -8.24 -12.55
C SER A 112 0.52 -9.35 -11.85
N TRP A 113 -0.81 -9.34 -12.02
CA TRP A 113 -1.70 -10.37 -11.49
C TRP A 113 -1.32 -11.78 -11.96
N THR A 114 -0.92 -11.94 -13.23
CA THR A 114 -0.54 -13.25 -13.77
C THR A 114 0.67 -13.87 -13.05
N GLN A 115 1.55 -13.07 -12.45
CA GLN A 115 2.74 -13.55 -11.76
C GLN A 115 2.40 -14.37 -10.51
N TRP A 116 1.36 -13.98 -9.77
CA TRP A 116 1.06 -14.59 -8.47
C TRP A 116 -0.40 -15.02 -8.28
N GLY A 117 -1.32 -14.63 -9.17
CA GLY A 117 -2.75 -14.93 -9.09
C GLY A 117 -3.10 -16.43 -9.21
N HIS A 118 -2.12 -17.30 -9.43
CA HIS A 118 -2.26 -18.76 -9.38
C HIS A 118 -1.87 -19.37 -8.01
N LEU A 119 -1.37 -18.55 -7.08
CA LEU A 119 -0.88 -18.93 -5.74
C LEU A 119 -1.76 -18.37 -4.62
N LEU A 120 -3.06 -18.25 -4.86
CA LEU A 120 -3.96 -17.53 -3.95
C LEU A 120 -4.18 -18.24 -2.61
N SER A 121 -4.07 -17.46 -1.55
CA SER A 121 -4.47 -17.82 -0.19
C SER A 121 -5.93 -17.43 0.08
N LEU A 122 -6.37 -16.32 -0.53
CA LEU A 122 -7.69 -15.71 -0.39
C LEU A 122 -8.12 -15.11 -1.74
N ASP A 123 -9.38 -15.31 -2.11
CA ASP A 123 -10.00 -14.65 -3.26
C ASP A 123 -11.48 -14.44 -2.96
N THR A 124 -11.80 -13.24 -2.48
CA THR A 124 -13.14 -12.89 -2.02
C THR A 124 -13.75 -11.86 -2.93
N ARG A 125 -14.92 -12.20 -3.47
CA ARG A 125 -15.79 -11.25 -4.17
C ARG A 125 -16.76 -10.63 -3.17
N LEU A 126 -16.70 -9.31 -3.02
CA LEU A 126 -17.54 -8.52 -2.12
C LEU A 126 -18.74 -7.90 -2.85
N SER A 127 -18.59 -7.56 -4.13
CA SER A 127 -19.68 -7.05 -4.97
C SER A 127 -19.60 -7.57 -6.42
N ASN A 128 -20.71 -7.44 -7.14
CA ASN A 128 -20.78 -7.66 -8.59
C ASN A 128 -20.58 -6.36 -9.40
N ASP A 129 -20.48 -5.22 -8.72
CA ASP A 129 -20.28 -3.92 -9.36
C ASP A 129 -18.92 -3.84 -10.07
N GLU A 130 -18.85 -2.92 -11.03
CA GLU A 130 -17.60 -2.60 -11.69
C GLU A 130 -16.68 -1.81 -10.75
N ALA A 131 -15.43 -2.24 -10.70
CA ALA A 131 -14.35 -1.63 -9.94
C ALA A 131 -13.22 -1.30 -10.92
N PRO A 132 -13.19 -0.07 -11.47
CA PRO A 132 -12.27 0.30 -12.54
C PRO A 132 -10.81 0.40 -12.08
N HIS A 133 -10.59 0.50 -10.77
CA HIS A 133 -9.26 0.68 -10.21
C HIS A 133 -8.78 -0.52 -9.42
N VAL A 134 -7.46 -0.67 -9.37
CA VAL A 134 -6.77 -1.70 -8.60
C VAL A 134 -5.72 -1.05 -7.73
N LEU A 135 -5.63 -1.50 -6.47
CA LEU A 135 -4.45 -1.32 -5.63
C LEU A 135 -3.78 -2.68 -5.47
N GLU A 136 -2.50 -2.76 -5.79
CA GLU A 136 -1.66 -3.94 -5.58
C GLU A 136 -0.38 -3.55 -4.84
N PHE A 137 0.00 -4.34 -3.84
CA PHE A 137 1.25 -4.18 -3.11
C PHE A 137 1.66 -5.50 -2.47
N SER A 138 2.94 -5.62 -2.10
CA SER A 138 3.44 -6.75 -1.32
C SER A 138 4.16 -6.31 -0.04
N GLN A 139 4.17 -7.21 0.95
CA GLN A 139 5.01 -7.13 2.14
C GLN A 139 5.90 -8.37 2.19
N GLU A 140 7.20 -8.19 2.39
CA GLU A 140 8.18 -9.29 2.42
C GLU A 140 8.98 -9.26 3.73
N GLU A 141 9.25 -10.43 4.29
CA GLU A 141 10.18 -10.62 5.41
C GLU A 141 11.57 -11.04 4.88
N GLY A 142 12.65 -10.75 5.61
CA GLY A 142 14.00 -11.12 5.20
C GLY A 142 14.30 -12.64 5.14
N THR A 143 15.58 -13.01 5.26
CA THR A 143 16.13 -14.35 4.96
C THR A 143 15.23 -15.57 5.26
N SER A 144 14.76 -16.24 4.20
CA SER A 144 13.64 -17.22 4.14
C SER A 144 12.26 -16.55 4.08
N PRO A 145 12.04 -15.73 3.04
CA PRO A 145 11.00 -14.73 3.04
C PRO A 145 9.62 -15.36 3.13
N ARG A 146 8.84 -14.80 4.04
CA ARG A 146 7.39 -14.84 3.94
C ARG A 146 6.99 -13.62 3.13
N GLU A 147 6.00 -13.78 2.27
CA GLU A 147 5.53 -12.75 1.34
C GLU A 147 4.01 -12.71 1.38
N LEU A 148 3.45 -11.51 1.43
CA LEU A 148 2.02 -11.26 1.32
C LEU A 148 1.77 -10.30 0.17
N ASP A 149 1.23 -10.81 -0.95
CA ASP A 149 0.67 -9.96 -2.00
C ASP A 149 -0.80 -9.68 -1.72
N LEU A 150 -1.23 -8.45 -1.97
CA LEU A 150 -2.61 -8.02 -1.92
C LEU A 150 -3.00 -7.34 -3.23
N ARG A 151 -4.18 -7.67 -3.75
CA ARG A 151 -4.82 -6.96 -4.87
C ARG A 151 -6.26 -6.65 -4.52
N ILE A 152 -6.62 -5.37 -4.60
CA ILE A 152 -7.94 -4.85 -4.20
C ILE A 152 -8.53 -4.10 -5.38
N TRP A 153 -9.70 -4.51 -5.84
CA TRP A 153 -10.44 -3.83 -6.90
C TRP A 153 -11.46 -2.88 -6.29
N PHE A 154 -11.40 -1.60 -6.62
CA PHE A 154 -12.21 -0.55 -6.00
C PHE A 154 -12.67 0.55 -7.00
N THR A 155 -13.49 1.49 -6.51
CA THR A 155 -14.08 2.56 -7.33
C THR A 155 -13.70 3.98 -6.87
N ALA A 156 -13.35 4.17 -5.60
CA ALA A 156 -12.90 5.45 -5.08
C ALA A 156 -11.85 5.30 -3.97
N ILE A 157 -11.01 6.33 -3.85
CA ILE A 157 -10.03 6.52 -2.78
C ILE A 157 -10.43 7.73 -1.94
N GLU A 158 -10.30 7.59 -0.63
CA GLU A 158 -10.36 8.65 0.36
C GLU A 158 -9.12 8.57 1.25
N ILE A 159 -8.54 9.72 1.63
CA ILE A 159 -7.43 9.78 2.59
C ILE A 159 -7.89 10.56 3.81
N THR A 160 -7.63 10.03 5.00
CA THR A 160 -7.87 10.74 6.26
C THR A 160 -6.66 10.70 7.18
N SER A 161 -6.60 11.64 8.11
CA SER A 161 -5.75 11.52 9.28
C SER A 161 -6.23 10.36 10.18
N PRO A 162 -5.44 9.96 11.19
CA PRO A 162 -5.86 8.98 12.19
C PRO A 162 -7.05 9.46 13.05
N SER A 163 -7.26 10.77 13.17
CA SER A 163 -8.44 11.36 13.82
C SER A 163 -9.70 11.33 12.95
N GLY A 164 -9.58 10.93 11.68
CA GLY A 164 -10.68 10.90 10.70
C GLY A 164 -10.87 12.21 9.94
N ASP A 165 -9.95 13.17 10.07
CA ASP A 165 -10.02 14.42 9.32
C ASP A 165 -9.66 14.17 7.85
N PRO A 166 -10.45 14.65 6.88
CA PRO A 166 -10.18 14.42 5.47
C PRO A 166 -8.90 15.13 5.01
N ILE A 167 -8.07 14.41 4.25
CA ILE A 167 -6.90 14.94 3.55
C ILE A 167 -7.25 14.99 2.06
N ALA A 168 -7.15 16.16 1.45
CA ALA A 168 -7.39 16.30 0.02
C ALA A 168 -6.37 15.47 -0.77
N LEU A 169 -6.83 14.77 -1.82
CA LEU A 169 -5.98 13.91 -2.65
C LEU A 169 -4.76 14.68 -3.19
N GLU A 170 -4.99 15.90 -3.67
CA GLU A 170 -3.94 16.77 -4.21
C GLU A 170 -2.91 17.16 -3.14
N GLU A 171 -3.33 17.36 -1.89
CA GLU A 171 -2.41 17.70 -0.79
C GLU A 171 -1.60 16.48 -0.36
N PHE A 172 -2.24 15.31 -0.29
CA PHE A 172 -1.54 14.03 -0.02
C PHE A 172 -0.44 13.78 -1.06
N ILE A 173 -0.77 13.92 -2.34
CA ILE A 173 0.18 13.80 -3.46
C ILE A 173 1.30 14.84 -3.34
N ALA A 174 0.94 16.11 -3.11
CA ALA A 174 1.91 17.19 -2.99
C ALA A 174 2.88 16.95 -1.82
N GLY A 175 2.40 16.40 -0.70
CA GLY A 175 3.23 16.04 0.45
C GLY A 175 4.31 15.02 0.12
N GLY A 176 3.94 13.94 -0.58
CA GLY A 176 4.89 12.92 -1.05
C GLY A 176 5.89 13.48 -2.05
N LEU A 177 5.44 14.25 -3.04
CA LEU A 177 6.31 14.88 -4.03
C LEU A 177 7.34 15.84 -3.39
N ARG A 178 6.91 16.63 -2.40
CA ARG A 178 7.81 17.51 -1.62
C ARG A 178 8.87 16.70 -0.88
N TRP A 179 8.48 15.57 -0.29
CA TRP A 179 9.42 14.69 0.42
C TRP A 179 10.49 14.15 -0.53
N TRP A 180 10.10 13.55 -1.65
CA TRP A 180 11.05 12.99 -2.62
C TRP A 180 11.95 14.05 -3.25
N THR A 181 11.39 15.21 -3.60
CA THR A 181 12.19 16.35 -4.10
C THR A 181 13.23 16.81 -3.07
N ALA A 182 12.85 16.87 -1.79
CA ALA A 182 13.75 17.25 -0.71
C ALA A 182 14.81 16.18 -0.44
N HIS A 183 14.43 14.90 -0.52
CA HIS A 183 15.34 13.76 -0.40
C HIS A 183 16.43 13.79 -1.47
N ASP A 184 16.05 13.99 -2.74
CA ASP A 184 16.99 14.09 -3.86
C ASP A 184 17.93 15.31 -3.74
N ALA A 185 17.48 16.36 -3.05
CA ALA A 185 18.28 17.53 -2.74
C ALA A 185 19.17 17.37 -1.49
N GLY A 186 19.09 16.24 -0.78
CA GLY A 186 19.82 15.98 0.46
C GLY A 186 19.32 16.80 1.65
N ASP A 187 18.03 17.14 1.70
CA ASP A 187 17.43 17.89 2.80
C ASP A 187 17.52 17.12 4.12
N PRO A 188 18.10 17.69 5.20
CA PRO A 188 18.22 17.00 6.49
C PRO A 188 16.89 16.50 7.08
N ARG A 189 15.75 17.10 6.69
CA ARG A 189 14.42 16.68 7.14
C ARG A 189 14.01 15.31 6.63
N THR A 190 14.63 14.81 5.56
CA THR A 190 14.36 13.48 4.98
C THR A 190 15.38 12.44 5.43
N GLN A 191 16.28 12.78 6.35
CA GLN A 191 17.41 11.95 6.79
C GLN A 191 17.22 11.38 8.21
N ALA A 192 16.05 11.58 8.83
CA ALA A 192 15.82 11.19 10.22
C ALA A 192 15.54 9.68 10.36
N ASP A 193 16.46 9.02 11.07
CA ASP A 193 16.39 7.74 11.78
C ASP A 193 16.03 6.47 10.98
N HIS A 194 17.09 5.71 10.65
CA HIS A 194 17.13 4.28 10.30
C HIS A 194 16.55 3.82 8.95
N LEU A 195 15.88 4.69 8.20
CA LEU A 195 15.39 4.35 6.85
C LEU A 195 16.35 4.75 5.72
N ALA A 196 17.33 5.61 5.98
CA ALA A 196 18.15 6.24 4.94
C ALA A 196 19.09 5.31 4.18
N ASP A 197 19.35 4.09 4.68
CA ASP A 197 20.33 3.20 4.04
C ASP A 197 19.73 2.33 2.90
N ASP A 198 18.39 2.23 2.76
CA ASP A 198 17.73 1.36 1.76
C ASP A 198 16.54 2.00 1.00
N ILE A 199 16.28 3.31 1.12
CA ILE A 199 15.21 4.00 0.37
C ILE A 199 15.65 4.26 -1.08
N ALA A 200 14.93 3.68 -2.06
CA ALA A 200 15.14 3.96 -3.48
C ALA A 200 14.13 4.99 -4.00
N PRO A 201 14.55 5.97 -4.83
CA PRO A 201 13.61 6.92 -5.42
C PRO A 201 12.64 6.22 -6.38
N PRO A 202 11.36 6.62 -6.40
CA PRO A 202 10.42 6.16 -7.42
C PRO A 202 10.88 6.64 -8.81
N LEU A 203 10.59 5.84 -9.85
CA LEU A 203 10.98 6.10 -11.25
C LEU A 203 10.10 7.15 -11.96
#